data_AF-A0A1Q4X164-F1
#
_entry.id   AF-A0A1Q4X164-F1
#
_cell.length_a   1.000
_cell.length_b   1.000
_cell.length_c   1.000
_cell.angle_alpha   90.00
_cell.angle_beta   90.00
_cell.angle_gamma   90.00
#
_symmetry.space_group_name_H-M   'P 1'
#
loop_
_entity.id
_entity.type
_entity.pdbx_description
1 polymer ?
#
loop_
_entity_poly.entity_id
_entity_poly.type
_entity_poly.pdbx_seq_one_letter_code
_entity_poly.pdbx_strand_id
1 'polypeptide(L)'
;MIERCWSAGPFNIGIATGPSGLVVIDLDTRKTPDDVPKDGWNRRGIVDGHDVFAAVCQEAGQPVPWETRTVRTARGGTHLYFRTPSGVELRSTEGDKGNGLGWKVDTRAWGHVVGPGSVTRTAATQSPTTPAPPDCPAGLVLQRHLLVR
;
A
#
# COMPACT_ATOMS: atom_id res chain seq x y z
N MET A 1 6.25 25.00 15.75
CA MET A 1 4.86 24.45 15.75
C MET A 1 4.83 22.92 15.68
N ILE A 2 5.77 22.23 15.03
CA ILE A 2 5.92 20.77 15.15
C ILE A 2 6.65 20.36 16.44
N GLU A 3 7.66 21.12 16.86
CA GLU A 3 8.45 20.87 18.08
C GLU A 3 7.58 20.80 19.35
N ARG A 4 6.63 21.73 19.51
CA ARG A 4 5.70 21.72 20.66
C ARG A 4 4.86 20.44 20.74
N CYS A 5 4.46 19.88 19.60
CA CYS A 5 3.75 18.60 19.56
C CYS A 5 4.66 17.46 20.01
N TRP A 6 5.88 17.38 19.51
CA TRP A 6 6.83 16.33 19.90
C TRP A 6 7.28 16.43 21.36
N SER A 7 7.32 17.64 21.94
CA SER A 7 7.59 17.81 23.37
C SER A 7 6.47 17.31 24.28
N ALA A 8 5.24 17.13 23.76
CA ALA A 8 4.10 16.67 24.56
C ALA A 8 4.04 15.13 24.70
N GLY A 9 4.83 14.38 23.92
CA GLY A 9 4.91 12.93 24.05
C GLY A 9 5.38 12.18 22.79
N PRO A 10 5.57 10.85 22.89
CA PRO A 10 5.98 10.01 21.77
C PRO A 10 4.77 9.69 20.87
N PHE A 11 4.52 10.56 19.89
CA PHE A 11 3.46 10.33 18.90
C PHE A 11 3.93 9.43 17.75
N ASN A 12 3.00 8.73 17.12
CA ASN A 12 3.27 8.02 15.88
C ASN A 12 3.36 8.99 14.69
N ILE A 13 4.04 8.56 13.63
CA ILE A 13 4.20 9.35 12.42
C ILE A 13 3.12 8.96 11.42
N GLY A 14 2.37 9.95 10.93
CA GLY A 14 1.49 9.80 9.76
C GLY A 14 2.13 10.43 8.53
N ILE A 15 2.09 9.73 7.40
CA ILE A 15 2.53 10.25 6.10
C ILE A 15 1.28 10.55 5.29
N ALA A 16 1.03 11.83 4.98
CA ALA A 16 -0.02 12.23 4.05
C ALA A 16 0.45 11.97 2.62
N THR A 17 -0.04 10.90 2.00
CA THR A 17 0.53 10.35 0.76
C THR A 17 0.41 11.34 -0.41
N GLY A 18 -0.77 11.92 -0.62
CA GLY A 18 -1.06 12.84 -1.74
C GLY A 18 -0.21 14.11 -1.70
N PRO A 19 -0.26 14.90 -0.60
CA PRO A 19 0.62 16.06 -0.43
C PRO A 19 2.12 15.74 -0.49
N SER A 20 2.50 14.49 -0.20
CA SER A 20 3.89 14.03 -0.28
C SER A 20 4.29 13.55 -1.68
N GLY A 21 3.37 13.58 -2.66
CA GLY A 21 3.61 13.08 -4.02
C GLY A 21 3.81 11.57 -4.07
N LEU A 22 3.17 10.83 -3.16
CA LEU A 22 3.31 9.39 -3.01
C LEU A 22 2.00 8.67 -3.30
N VAL A 23 2.12 7.48 -3.89
CA VAL A 23 1.09 6.44 -3.86
C VAL A 23 1.66 5.23 -3.14
N VAL A 24 0.90 4.71 -2.18
CA VAL A 24 1.28 3.51 -1.43
C VAL A 24 0.36 2.37 -1.81
N ILE A 25 0.92 1.22 -2.16
CA ILE A 25 0.18 -0.03 -2.27
C ILE A 25 0.26 -0.72 -0.91
N ASP A 26 -0.89 -0.93 -0.28
CA ASP A 26 -0.99 -1.58 1.02
C ASP A 26 -1.46 -3.03 0.84
N LEU A 27 -0.53 -3.94 1.13
CA LEU A 27 -0.67 -5.39 1.00
C LEU A 27 -0.97 -5.97 2.36
N ASP A 28 -2.25 -6.22 2.61
CA ASP A 28 -2.72 -6.79 3.87
C ASP A 28 -2.55 -8.32 3.90
N THR A 29 -2.46 -8.86 5.12
CA THR A 29 -2.56 -10.31 5.36
C THR A 29 -3.96 -10.68 5.84
N ARG A 30 -4.29 -11.98 5.82
CA ARG A 30 -5.52 -12.49 6.45
C ARG A 30 -5.53 -12.16 7.94
N LYS A 31 -6.66 -11.65 8.44
CA LYS A 31 -6.85 -11.29 9.84
C LYS A 31 -7.30 -12.48 10.69
N THR A 32 -7.99 -13.42 10.08
CA THR A 32 -8.48 -14.67 10.69
C THR A 32 -8.39 -15.81 9.68
N PRO A 33 -8.55 -17.08 10.09
CA PRO A 33 -8.63 -18.21 9.16
C PRO A 33 -9.80 -18.11 8.17
N ASP A 34 -10.91 -17.49 8.58
CA ASP A 34 -12.11 -17.31 7.75
C ASP A 34 -12.03 -16.09 6.82
N ASP A 35 -11.00 -15.26 7.00
CA ASP A 35 -10.67 -14.15 6.08
C ASP A 35 -9.96 -14.72 4.86
N VAL A 36 -10.76 -15.31 3.97
CA VAL A 36 -10.33 -15.95 2.74
C VAL A 36 -10.69 -15.09 1.52
N PRO A 37 -9.92 -15.16 0.42
CA PRO A 37 -10.25 -14.45 -0.79
C PRO A 37 -11.62 -14.88 -1.34
N LYS A 38 -12.45 -13.89 -1.71
CA LYS A 38 -13.68 -14.13 -2.47
C LYS A 38 -13.37 -14.48 -3.93
N ASP A 39 -14.40 -14.94 -4.64
CA ASP A 39 -14.38 -15.55 -5.98
C ASP A 39 -13.23 -15.16 -6.93
N GLY A 40 -12.74 -16.15 -7.69
CA GLY A 40 -11.68 -16.01 -8.69
C GLY A 40 -10.26 -16.15 -8.12
N TRP A 41 -9.98 -15.52 -6.98
CA TRP A 41 -8.67 -15.53 -6.34
C TRP A 41 -8.36 -16.83 -5.59
N ASN A 42 -9.33 -17.38 -4.85
CA ASN A 42 -9.15 -18.62 -4.08
C ASN A 42 -8.74 -19.82 -4.97
N ARG A 43 -9.22 -19.87 -6.22
CA ARG A 43 -8.87 -20.91 -7.20
C ARG A 43 -7.41 -20.88 -7.66
N ARG A 44 -6.69 -19.79 -7.37
CA ARG A 44 -5.29 -19.57 -7.78
C ARG A 44 -4.29 -19.88 -6.68
N GLY A 45 -4.73 -20.41 -5.53
CA GLY A 45 -3.87 -20.70 -4.39
C GLY A 45 -3.38 -19.46 -3.62
N ILE A 46 -4.02 -18.32 -3.83
CA ILE A 46 -3.71 -17.04 -3.21
C ILE A 46 -4.08 -17.05 -1.73
N VAL A 47 -3.18 -16.58 -0.85
CA VAL A 47 -3.41 -16.58 0.61
C VAL A 47 -3.30 -15.20 1.27
N ASP A 48 -2.74 -14.20 0.58
CA ASP A 48 -2.65 -12.81 1.05
C ASP A 48 -2.59 -11.77 -0.08
N GLY A 49 -2.44 -10.49 0.29
CA GLY A 49 -2.34 -9.38 -0.66
C GLY A 49 -1.09 -9.40 -1.54
N HIS A 50 0.02 -10.04 -1.13
CA HIS A 50 1.20 -10.16 -1.99
C HIS A 50 0.92 -11.06 -3.19
N ASP A 51 0.26 -12.19 -2.95
CA ASP A 51 -0.12 -13.11 -4.02
C ASP A 51 -1.12 -12.46 -4.99
N VAL A 52 -2.10 -11.71 -4.46
CA VAL A 52 -3.04 -10.94 -5.29
C VAL A 52 -2.29 -9.92 -6.13
N PHE A 53 -1.41 -9.12 -5.52
CA PHE A 53 -0.66 -8.09 -6.25
C PHE A 53 0.25 -8.69 -7.34
N ALA A 54 0.91 -9.82 -7.05
CA ALA A 54 1.72 -10.54 -8.02
C ALA A 54 0.86 -11.03 -9.21
N ALA A 55 -0.31 -11.59 -8.93
CA ALA A 55 -1.23 -12.06 -9.95
C ALA A 55 -1.79 -10.90 -10.80
N VAL A 56 -2.13 -9.75 -10.20
CA VAL A 56 -2.54 -8.54 -10.93
C VAL A 56 -1.43 -8.05 -11.86
N CYS A 57 -0.18 -8.02 -11.40
CA CYS A 57 0.96 -7.63 -12.24
C CYS A 57 1.14 -8.62 -13.41
N GLN A 58 1.03 -9.92 -13.13
CA GLN A 58 1.15 -10.96 -14.15
C GLN A 58 0.05 -10.84 -15.22
N GLU A 59 -1.20 -10.59 -14.82
CA GLU A 59 -2.31 -10.34 -15.77
C GLU A 59 -2.09 -9.09 -16.62
N ALA A 60 -1.47 -8.06 -16.04
CA ALA A 60 -1.09 -6.85 -16.76
C ALA A 60 0.16 -7.02 -17.64
N GLY A 61 0.79 -8.20 -17.64
CA GLY A 61 2.05 -8.46 -18.35
C GLY A 61 3.23 -7.64 -17.82
N GLN A 62 3.20 -7.26 -16.54
CA GLN A 62 4.23 -6.45 -15.90
C GLN A 62 5.00 -7.26 -14.85
N PRO A 63 6.31 -7.02 -14.67
CA PRO A 63 7.02 -7.54 -13.52
C PRO A 63 6.48 -6.90 -12.25
N VAL A 64 6.52 -7.65 -11.14
CA VAL A 64 6.08 -7.10 -9.85
C VAL A 64 7.17 -6.14 -9.32
N PRO A 65 6.85 -4.88 -9.00
CA PRO A 65 7.83 -3.87 -8.65
C PRO A 65 8.25 -3.97 -7.17
N TRP A 66 8.83 -5.10 -6.76
CA TRP A 66 9.26 -5.34 -5.37
C TRP A 66 10.43 -4.47 -4.94
N GLU A 67 11.23 -3.98 -5.90
CA GLU A 67 12.39 -3.12 -5.67
C GLU A 67 11.98 -1.67 -5.40
N THR A 68 11.33 -1.47 -4.26
CA THR A 68 10.94 -0.14 -3.78
C THR A 68 11.13 0.00 -2.27
N ARG A 69 10.93 1.22 -1.76
CA ARG A 69 10.79 1.46 -0.33
C ARG A 69 9.60 0.66 0.20
N THR A 70 9.91 -0.24 1.13
CA THR A 70 8.97 -1.22 1.67
C THR A 70 8.94 -1.08 3.18
N VAL A 71 7.74 -1.09 3.75
CA VAL A 71 7.51 -0.98 5.21
C VAL A 71 6.61 -2.12 5.65
N ARG A 72 7.07 -2.92 6.61
CA ARG A 72 6.24 -3.91 7.31
C ARG A 72 5.31 -3.20 8.27
N THR A 73 4.01 -3.48 8.15
CA THR A 73 3.01 -2.91 9.04
C THR A 73 2.94 -3.68 10.34
N ALA A 74 2.44 -3.05 11.41
CA ALA A 74 2.34 -3.69 12.72
C ALA A 74 1.38 -4.90 12.75
N ARG A 75 0.58 -5.10 11.70
CA ARG A 75 -0.36 -6.22 11.56
C ARG A 75 0.18 -7.34 10.66
N GLY A 76 1.44 -7.24 10.21
CA GLY A 76 2.09 -8.23 9.34
C GLY A 76 1.91 -7.99 7.85
N GLY A 77 1.16 -6.96 7.45
CA GLY A 77 1.05 -6.49 6.07
C GLY A 77 2.28 -5.71 5.61
N THR A 78 2.22 -5.15 4.40
CA THR A 78 3.35 -4.45 3.76
C THR A 78 2.89 -3.26 2.96
N HIS A 79 3.48 -2.09 3.20
CA HIS A 79 3.35 -0.92 2.35
C HIS A 79 4.49 -0.86 1.34
N LEU A 80 4.15 -0.75 0.06
CA LEU A 80 5.08 -0.44 -1.04
C LEU A 80 4.88 1.01 -1.47
N TYR A 81 5.92 1.82 -1.40
CA TYR A 81 5.84 3.25 -1.70
C TYR A 81 6.27 3.53 -3.13
N PHE A 82 5.57 4.39 -3.84
CA PHE A 82 5.95 4.87 -5.17
C PHE A 82 5.71 6.37 -5.27
N ARG A 83 6.40 7.04 -6.20
CA ARG A 83 6.07 8.44 -6.53
C ARG A 83 4.85 8.49 -7.43
N THR A 84 3.94 9.41 -7.15
CA THR A 84 2.80 9.69 -8.02
C THR A 84 3.33 10.23 -9.35
N PRO A 85 2.96 9.65 -10.50
CA PRO A 85 3.36 10.18 -11.80
C PRO A 85 2.91 11.63 -11.98
N SER A 86 3.72 12.43 -12.67
CA SER A 86 3.36 13.83 -12.95
C SER A 86 2.11 13.94 -13.83
N GLY A 87 1.28 14.95 -13.56
CA GLY A 87 0.07 15.23 -14.35
C GLY A 87 -1.09 14.25 -14.13
N VAL A 88 -1.02 13.42 -13.09
CA VAL A 88 -2.00 12.38 -12.80
C VAL A 88 -2.45 12.49 -11.34
N GLU A 89 -3.75 12.64 -11.13
CA GLU A 89 -4.35 12.49 -9.79
C GLU A 89 -4.84 11.06 -9.59
N LEU A 90 -4.23 10.36 -8.63
CA LEU A 90 -4.62 9.01 -8.26
C LEU A 90 -5.56 9.05 -7.05
N ARG A 91 -6.68 8.34 -7.08
CA ARG A 91 -7.52 8.13 -5.91
C ARG A 91 -7.01 6.99 -5.03
N SER A 92 -7.45 6.97 -3.77
CA SER A 92 -7.28 5.81 -2.90
C SER A 92 -8.32 4.74 -3.23
N THR A 93 -7.98 3.46 -3.02
CA THR A 93 -8.89 2.32 -3.20
C THR A 93 -8.88 1.38 -2.03
N GLU A 94 -9.95 0.61 -1.90
CA GLU A 94 -10.15 -0.35 -0.81
C GLU A 94 -10.58 -1.72 -1.37
N GLY A 95 -9.65 -2.67 -1.33
CA GLY A 95 -9.84 -4.10 -1.52
C GLY A 95 -10.48 -4.47 -2.85
N ASP A 96 -11.49 -5.33 -2.78
CA ASP A 96 -12.28 -5.82 -3.91
C ASP A 96 -13.46 -4.91 -4.26
N LYS A 97 -13.68 -3.81 -3.53
CA LYS A 97 -14.84 -2.94 -3.73
C LYS A 97 -14.62 -1.99 -4.90
N GLY A 98 -15.24 -2.32 -6.04
CA GLY A 98 -15.48 -1.44 -7.18
C GLY A 98 -14.26 -1.07 -8.02
N ASN A 99 -13.14 -0.67 -7.40
CA ASN A 99 -11.97 -0.13 -8.09
C ASN A 99 -10.62 -0.48 -7.44
N GLY A 100 -10.59 -1.27 -6.38
CA GLY A 100 -9.31 -1.71 -5.81
C GLY A 100 -8.66 -2.83 -6.65
N LEU A 101 -7.38 -3.08 -6.39
CA LEU A 101 -6.59 -4.01 -7.19
C LEU A 101 -6.96 -5.47 -6.89
N GLY A 102 -7.59 -5.73 -5.76
CA GLY A 102 -8.10 -7.04 -5.39
C GLY A 102 -8.19 -7.21 -3.88
N TRP A 103 -8.58 -8.40 -3.45
CA TRP A 103 -8.67 -8.74 -2.04
C TRP A 103 -7.32 -8.47 -1.34
N LYS A 104 -7.32 -7.69 -0.25
CA LYS A 104 -6.12 -7.32 0.53
C LYS A 104 -5.09 -6.46 -0.20
N VAL A 105 -5.47 -5.81 -1.30
CA VAL A 105 -4.62 -4.87 -2.01
C VAL A 105 -5.34 -3.53 -2.12
N ASP A 106 -4.94 -2.60 -1.25
CA ASP A 106 -5.43 -1.22 -1.22
C ASP A 106 -4.43 -0.29 -1.90
N THR A 107 -4.91 0.86 -2.38
CA THR A 107 -4.04 1.96 -2.79
C THR A 107 -4.33 3.20 -1.96
N ARG A 108 -3.27 3.91 -1.53
CA ARG A 108 -3.36 5.11 -0.71
C ARG A 108 -2.65 6.24 -1.44
N ALA A 109 -3.41 7.05 -2.17
CA ALA A 109 -2.89 8.16 -2.98
C ALA A 109 -3.30 9.52 -2.42
N TRP A 110 -4.56 9.72 -2.01
CA TRP A 110 -4.99 10.87 -1.20
C TRP A 110 -5.55 10.37 0.12
N GLY A 111 -4.66 10.24 1.10
CA GLY A 111 -4.96 9.71 2.42
C GLY A 111 -3.73 9.77 3.30
N HIS A 112 -3.66 8.88 4.28
CA HIS A 112 -2.48 8.74 5.12
C HIS A 112 -2.13 7.28 5.37
N VAL A 113 -0.84 7.05 5.62
CA VAL A 113 -0.33 5.76 6.11
C VAL A 113 0.49 5.99 7.38
N VAL A 114 0.56 4.97 8.23
CA VAL A 114 1.45 4.98 9.39
C VAL A 114 2.89 4.81 8.91
N GLY A 115 3.73 5.77 9.27
CA GLY A 115 5.14 5.81 8.90
C GLY A 115 6.00 4.85 9.73
N PRO A 116 7.17 4.45 9.20
CA PRO A 116 8.12 3.56 9.88
C PRO A 116 8.49 4.03 11.30
N GLY A 117 8.75 3.08 12.21
CA GLY A 117 9.12 3.38 13.59
C GLY A 117 7.94 3.69 14.51
N SER A 118 6.73 3.84 13.95
CA SER A 118 5.50 3.99 14.73
C SER A 118 5.16 2.71 15.48
N VAL A 119 4.76 2.84 16.75
CA VAL A 119 4.45 1.74 17.67
C VAL A 119 2.94 1.64 17.90
N THR A 120 2.40 0.43 17.76
CA THR A 120 1.02 0.10 18.14
C THR A 120 1.03 -0.82 19.35
N ARG A 121 -0.13 -1.05 19.97
CA ARG A 121 -0.27 -1.98 21.10
C ARG A 121 0.26 -3.40 20.79
N THR A 122 0.29 -3.81 19.53
CA THR A 122 0.63 -5.19 19.12
C THR A 122 2.04 -5.30 18.53
N ALA A 123 2.53 -4.28 17.84
CA ALA A 123 3.89 -4.26 17.25
C ALA A 123 4.28 -2.86 16.75
N ALA A 124 5.55 -2.70 16.38
CA ALA A 124 6.05 -1.53 15.65
C ALA A 124 6.06 -1.75 14.14
N THR A 125 5.86 -0.67 13.38
CA THR A 125 6.13 -0.64 11.93
C THR A 125 7.63 -0.57 11.66
N GLN A 126 8.10 -1.30 10.66
CA GLN A 126 9.53 -1.42 10.38
C GLN A 126 9.80 -1.20 8.89
N SER A 127 10.89 -0.51 8.55
CA SER A 127 11.32 -0.35 7.15
C SER A 127 12.47 -1.32 6.88
N PRO A 128 12.21 -2.51 6.31
CA PRO A 128 13.27 -3.46 5.98
C PRO A 128 14.20 -2.99 4.85
N THR A 129 13.77 -2.01 4.04
CA THR A 129 14.56 -1.52 2.90
C THR A 129 14.73 0.00 2.91
N THR A 130 15.86 0.46 2.36
CA THR A 130 16.28 1.87 2.29
C THR A 130 16.12 2.55 0.91
N PRO A 131 15.94 1.88 -0.25
CA PRO A 131 16.01 2.58 -1.54
C PRO A 131 14.93 3.66 -1.62
N ALA A 132 15.22 4.73 -2.36
CA ALA A 132 14.24 5.77 -2.61
C ALA A 132 13.06 5.18 -3.42
N PRO A 133 11.81 5.60 -3.19
CA PRO A 133 10.69 5.18 -4.03
C PRO A 133 10.97 5.52 -5.50
N PRO A 134 10.85 4.55 -6.43
CA PRO A 134 10.84 4.84 -7.85
C PRO A 134 9.49 5.47 -8.24
N ASP A 135 9.41 5.95 -9.48
CA ASP A 135 8.13 6.39 -10.03
C ASP A 135 7.16 5.20 -10.09
N CYS A 136 5.89 5.45 -9.80
CA CYS A 136 4.89 4.41 -9.86
C CYS A 136 4.81 3.85 -11.29
N PRO A 137 4.88 2.52 -11.49
CA PRO A 137 4.75 1.95 -12.82
C PRO A 137 3.34 2.26 -13.33
N ALA A 138 3.26 3.26 -14.20
CA ALA A 138 2.04 3.83 -14.74
C ALA A 138 1.11 2.76 -15.33
N GLY A 139 1.65 1.68 -15.91
CA GLY A 139 0.85 0.56 -16.42
C GLY A 139 0.00 -0.16 -15.36
N LEU A 140 0.51 -0.31 -14.14
CA LEU A 140 -0.12 -1.13 -13.09
C LEU A 140 -1.24 -0.39 -12.34
N VAL A 141 -1.03 0.90 -12.09
CA VAL A 141 -1.92 1.76 -11.31
C VAL A 141 -2.95 2.46 -12.21
N LEU A 142 -2.63 2.74 -13.48
CA LEU A 142 -3.57 3.43 -14.39
C LEU A 142 -4.56 2.48 -15.09
N GLN A 143 -4.24 1.19 -15.26
CA GLN A 143 -5.10 0.26 -16.02
C GLN A 143 -6.41 -0.12 -15.31
N ARG A 144 -6.52 0.05 -13.97
CA ARG A 144 -7.76 -0.23 -13.21
C ARG A 144 -8.33 0.95 -12.43
N HIS A 145 -8.41 2.11 -13.08
CA HIS A 145 -9.28 3.22 -12.67
C HIS A 145 -8.79 4.05 -11.47
N LEU A 146 -7.49 4.29 -11.30
CA LEU A 146 -7.04 5.22 -10.25
C LEU A 146 -7.07 6.70 -10.67
N LEU A 147 -7.23 7.01 -11.96
CA LEU A 147 -7.26 8.38 -12.48
C LEU A 147 -8.56 9.11 -12.12
N VAL A 148 -8.44 10.26 -11.46
CA VAL A 148 -9.46 11.33 -11.47
C VAL A 148 -9.03 12.34 -12.54
N ARG A 149 -9.96 12.74 -13.43
CA ARG A 149 -9.72 13.77 -14.45
C ARG A 149 -9.72 15.16 -13.83
#